data_AF-A0A351VHI6-F1
#
_entry.id   AF-A0A351VHI6-F1
#
_cell.length_a   1.000
_cell.length_b   1.000
_cell.length_c   1.000
_cell.angle_alpha   90.00
_cell.angle_beta   90.00
_cell.angle_gamma   90.00
#
_symmetry.space_group_name_H-M   'P 1'
#
loop_
_entity.id
_entity.type
_entity.pdbx_description
1 polymer ?
#
loop_
_entity_poly.entity_id
_entity_poly.type
_entity_poly.pdbx_seq_one_letter_code
_entity_poly.pdbx_strand_id
1 'polypeptide(L)' 'RIKCPLEAEKPSCKHCRIHCYAAEQREKVREIMGYSGRRLMMLGRLDYVWHYFF' A
#
# COMPACT_ATOMS: atom_id res chain seq x y z
N ARG A 1 -13.31 0.24 7.48
CA ARG A 1 -13.07 1.56 8.14
C ARG A 1 -14.29 2.45 7.86
N ILE A 2 -15.46 2.08 8.38
CA ILE A 2 -16.77 2.73 8.07
C ILE A 2 -16.98 3.99 8.93
N LYS A 3 -16.17 4.18 9.98
CA LYS A 3 -16.12 5.39 10.80
C LYS A 3 -14.66 5.76 11.02
N CYS A 4 -14.05 6.45 10.06
CA CYS A 4 -12.74 7.01 10.28
C CYS A 4 -12.86 8.44 10.83
N PRO A 5 -12.19 8.80 11.93
CA PRO A 5 -12.14 10.20 12.36
C PRO A 5 -11.43 11.13 11.34
N LEU A 6 -10.64 10.56 10.43
CA LEU A 6 -9.95 11.27 9.34
C LEU A 6 -10.65 11.04 8.00
N GLU A 7 -11.98 10.95 7.96
CA GLU A 7 -12.71 10.63 6.72
C GLU A 7 -12.56 11.72 5.64
N ALA A 8 -12.62 13.00 6.04
CA ALA A 8 -12.52 14.14 5.14
C ALA A 8 -11.11 14.30 4.54
N GLU A 9 -10.06 13.99 5.31
CA GLU A 9 -8.65 14.02 4.89
C GLU A 9 -8.01 12.69 5.25
N LYS A 10 -8.38 11.63 4.54
CA LYS A 10 -7.74 10.32 4.74
C LYS A 10 -6.46 10.26 3.90
N PRO A 11 -5.26 10.44 4.47
CA PRO A 11 -4.04 10.23 3.74
C PRO A 11 -3.86 8.73 3.44
N SER A 12 -2.89 8.41 2.58
CA SER A 12 -2.50 7.02 2.37
C SER A 12 -2.12 6.36 3.72
N CYS A 13 -2.35 5.05 3.84
CA CYS A 13 -2.13 4.33 5.11
C CYS A 13 -0.73 4.54 5.71
N LYS A 14 0.28 4.82 4.87
CA LYS A 14 1.67 5.10 5.28
C LYS A 14 1.82 6.43 6.03
N HIS A 15 1.01 7.44 5.69
CA HIS A 15 1.07 8.79 6.27
C HIS A 15 -0.09 9.08 7.22
N CYS A 16 -0.88 8.05 7.57
CA CYS A 16 -2.01 8.23 8.45
C CYS A 16 -1.55 8.40 9.91
N ARG A 17 -2.00 9.48 10.55
CA ARG A 17 -1.70 9.77 11.97
C ARG A 17 -2.24 8.70 12.92
N ILE A 18 -3.35 8.07 12.53
CA ILE A 18 -4.05 7.04 13.32
C ILE A 18 -4.21 5.80 12.45
N HIS A 19 -3.45 4.76 12.77
CA HIS A 19 -3.46 3.53 11.99
C HIS A 19 -4.54 2.56 12.51
N CYS A 20 -5.41 2.09 11.60
CA CYS A 20 -6.55 1.23 11.97
C CYS A 20 -6.25 -0.26 11.95
N TYR A 21 -5.15 -0.67 11.33
CA TYR A 21 -4.72 -2.06 11.28
C TYR A 21 -3.76 -2.37 12.41
N ALA A 22 -3.91 -3.54 13.03
CA ALA A 22 -2.91 -4.10 13.94
C ALA A 22 -1.57 -4.29 13.22
N ALA A 23 -0.47 -4.35 13.98
CA ALA A 23 0.88 -4.49 13.43
C ALA A 23 0.99 -5.70 12.49
N GLU A 24 0.49 -6.86 12.92
CA GLU A 24 0.45 -8.11 12.15
C GLU A 24 -0.28 -7.94 10.80
N GLN A 25 -1.41 -7.23 10.80
CA GLN A 25 -2.15 -6.98 9.55
C GLN A 25 -1.38 -6.06 8.60
N ARG A 26 -0.59 -5.11 9.13
CA ARG A 26 0.26 -4.25 8.29
C ARG A 26 1.41 -5.04 7.66
N GLU A 27 1.97 -6.00 8.37
CA GLU A 27 2.99 -6.91 7.82
C GLU A 27 2.40 -7.75 6.69
N LYS A 28 1.22 -8.33 6.91
CA LYS A 28 0.51 -9.07 5.86
C LYS A 28 0.21 -8.21 4.63
N VAL A 29 -0.22 -6.96 4.82
CA VAL A 29 -0.42 -6.02 3.69
C VAL A 29 0.90 -5.76 2.96
N ARG A 30 2.02 -5.58 3.68
CA ARG A 30 3.34 -5.41 3.06
C ARG A 30 3.73 -6.61 2.20
N GLU A 31 3.49 -7.81 2.70
CA GLU A 31 3.79 -9.06 1.99
C GLU A 31 2.95 -9.19 0.71
N ILE A 32 1.63 -8.93 0.81
CA ILE A 32 0.70 -8.93 -0.32
C ILE A 32 1.12 -7.90 -1.38
N MET A 33 1.45 -6.68 -0.96
CA MET A 33 1.87 -5.62 -1.87
C MET A 33 3.18 -5.97 -2.57
N GLY A 34 4.15 -6.54 -1.85
CA GLY A 34 5.42 -7.00 -2.42
C GLY A 34 5.24 -8.12 -3.45
N TYR A 35 4.37 -9.09 -3.16
CA TYR A 35 4.02 -10.16 -4.11
C TYR A 35 3.32 -9.61 -5.36
N SER A 36 2.32 -8.75 -5.16
CA SER A 36 1.52 -8.16 -6.23
C SER A 36 2.37 -7.27 -7.16
N GLY A 37 3.27 -6.47 -6.58
CA GLY A 37 4.19 -5.62 -7.33
C GLY A 37 5.13 -6.42 -8.23
N ARG A 38 5.75 -7.49 -7.69
CA ARG A 38 6.60 -8.38 -8.50
C ARG A 38 5.82 -9.03 -9.64
N ARG A 39 4.58 -9.47 -9.39
CA ARG A 39 3.74 -10.09 -10.42
C ARG A 39 3.33 -9.11 -11.52
N LEU A 40 3.02 -7.86 -11.17
CA LEU A 40 2.70 -6.82 -12.13
C LEU A 40 3.90 -6.51 -13.05
N MET A 41 5.10 -6.43 -12.49
CA MET A 41 6.33 -6.29 -13.29
C MET A 41 6.53 -7.46 -14.26
N MET A 42 6.30 -8.70 -13.81
CA MET A 42 6.40 -9.89 -14.66
C MET A 42 5.35 -9.95 -15.79
N LEU A 43 4.20 -9.29 -15.62
CA LEU A 43 3.12 -9.22 -16.62
C LEU A 43 3.36 -8.17 -17.71
N GLY A 44 4.55 -7.56 -17.76
CA GLY A 44 4.91 -6.59 -18.81
C GLY A 44 4.63 -5.13 -18.45
N ARG A 45 4.24 -4.83 -17.20
CA ARG A 45 4.15 -3.46 -16.68
C ARG A 45 5.54 -2.93 -16.28
N LEU A 46 6.47 -2.96 -17.24
CA LEU A 46 7.84 -2.42 -17.09
C LEU A 46 7.83 -0.90 -16.84
N ASP A 47 6.74 -0.21 -17.18
CA ASP A 47 6.50 1.19 -16.82
C ASP A 47 6.59 1.44 -15.31
N TYR A 48 6.15 0.49 -14.49
CA TYR A 48 6.32 0.59 -13.05
C TYR A 48 7.77 0.45 -12.62
N VAL A 49 8.57 -0.39 -13.29
CA VAL A 49 10.00 -0.50 -12.99
C VAL A 49 10.68 0.84 -13.24
N TRP A 50 10.37 1.50 -14.36
CA TRP A 50 10.91 2.81 -14.67
C TRP A 50 10.53 3.86 -13.62
N HIS A 51 9.24 3.96 -13.27
CA HIS A 51 8.75 4.90 -12.23
C HIS A 51 9.34 4.64 -10.84
N TYR A 52 9.72 3.40 -10.52
CA TYR A 52 10.36 3.07 -9.25
C TYR A 52 11.87 3.31 -9.23
N PHE A 53 12.54 3.28 -10.39
CA PHE A 53 13.99 3.47 -10.52
C PHE A 53 14.39 4.91 -10.89
N PHE A 54 13.50 5.69 -11.50
CA PHE A 54 13.75 7.05 -11.99
C PHE A 54 12.63 7.99 -11.55
#